data_AF-A0A0F9DE94-F1
#
_entry.id   AF-A0A0F9DE94-F1
#
_cell.length_a   1.000
_cell.length_b   1.000
_cell.length_c   1.000
_cell.angle_alpha   90.00
_cell.angle_beta   90.00
_cell.angle_gamma   90.00
#
_symmetry.space_group_name_H-M   'P 1'
#
loop_
_entity.id
_entity.type
_entity.pdbx_description
1 polymer ?
#
loop_
_entity_poly.entity_id
_entity_poly.type
_entity_poly.pdbx_seq_one_letter_code
_entity_poly.pdbx_strand_id
1 'polypeptide(L)'
;MKWNGLNRSPIRKRSKKLQSKLPGYNALVKELREGCGDRSELSGESGDWRFDYSVEPHHIEGRDGSRLTDPFNIIMLTTAEHEEQDSNGWERKQALLAYIKPIRIKQGYEQKPE
;
A
#
# COMPACT_ATOMS: atom_id res chain seq x y z
N MET A 1 -7.48 2.08 -48.68
CA MET A 1 -8.21 2.49 -47.46
C MET A 1 -7.43 2.06 -46.23
N LYS A 2 -7.57 2.85 -45.17
CA LYS A 2 -6.63 3.02 -44.04
C LYS A 2 -6.56 1.80 -43.11
N TRP A 3 -5.35 1.36 -42.80
CA TRP A 3 -5.02 0.80 -41.49
C TRP A 3 -4.22 1.87 -40.74
N ASN A 4 -4.64 2.24 -39.54
CA ASN A 4 -3.71 2.73 -38.52
C ASN A 4 -4.19 2.18 -37.18
N GLY A 5 -3.48 1.13 -36.78
CA GLY A 5 -3.75 0.35 -35.60
C GLY A 5 -3.63 1.16 -34.32
N LEU A 6 -4.42 0.69 -33.34
CA LEU A 6 -4.38 0.95 -31.92
C LEU A 6 -3.04 1.52 -31.45
N ASN A 7 -3.09 2.78 -31.04
CA ASN A 7 -2.02 3.47 -30.34
C ASN A 7 -1.81 2.78 -28.97
N ARG A 8 -1.05 1.67 -28.96
CA ARG A 8 -0.61 1.02 -27.73
C ARG A 8 0.42 1.94 -27.09
N SER A 9 -0.04 2.77 -26.14
CA SER A 9 0.83 3.57 -25.28
C SER A 9 2.00 2.69 -24.79
N PRO A 10 3.27 3.10 -24.97
CA PRO A 10 4.39 2.30 -24.53
C PRO A 10 4.28 2.07 -23.03
N ILE A 11 4.31 0.80 -22.61
CA ILE A 11 4.38 0.39 -21.22
C ILE A 11 5.59 1.12 -20.62
N ARG A 12 5.34 2.16 -19.80
CA ARG A 12 6.40 2.95 -19.17
C ARG A 12 7.27 2.00 -18.36
N LYS A 13 8.51 1.77 -18.81
CA LYS A 13 9.49 0.98 -18.05
C LYS A 13 9.67 1.64 -16.68
N ARG A 14 9.36 0.92 -15.61
CA ARG A 14 9.63 1.37 -14.23
C ARG A 14 11.11 1.74 -14.11
N SER A 15 11.44 2.87 -13.50
CA SER A 15 12.84 3.32 -13.36
C SER A 15 13.67 2.27 -12.60
N LYS A 16 14.96 2.12 -12.93
CA LYS A 16 15.88 1.18 -12.25
C LYS A 16 15.88 1.36 -10.73
N LYS A 17 15.75 2.62 -10.28
CA LYS A 17 15.66 3.02 -8.86
C LYS A 17 14.41 2.48 -8.16
N LEU A 18 13.30 2.32 -8.87
CA LEU A 18 12.08 1.71 -8.33
C LEU A 18 12.19 0.19 -8.29
N GLN A 19 12.78 -0.42 -9.33
CA GLN A 19 13.00 -1.87 -9.38
C GLN A 19 13.88 -2.38 -8.24
N SER A 20 14.94 -1.65 -7.87
CA SER A 20 15.83 -2.05 -6.77
C SER A 20 15.17 -2.02 -5.39
N LYS A 21 14.05 -1.28 -5.24
CA LYS A 21 13.29 -1.21 -3.98
C LYS A 21 12.20 -2.28 -3.86
N LEU A 22 11.83 -2.93 -4.96
CA LEU A 22 10.74 -3.92 -4.99
C LEU A 22 10.96 -5.12 -4.07
N PRO A 23 12.18 -5.70 -3.93
CA PRO A 23 12.38 -6.82 -3.02
C PRO A 23 12.08 -6.46 -1.56
N GLY A 24 12.62 -5.33 -1.08
CA GLY A 24 12.38 -4.85 0.29
C GLY A 24 10.92 -4.45 0.52
N TYR A 25 10.29 -3.83 -0.48
CA TYR A 25 8.86 -3.53 -0.45
C TYR A 25 8.00 -4.78 -0.35
N ASN A 26 8.25 -5.80 -1.19
CA ASN A 26 7.46 -7.03 -1.19
C ASN A 26 7.61 -7.80 0.13
N ALA A 27 8.83 -7.83 0.70
CA ALA A 27 9.08 -8.42 2.01
C ALA A 27 8.30 -7.70 3.12
N LEU A 28 8.34 -6.36 3.15
CA LEU A 28 7.59 -5.55 4.09
C LEU A 28 6.08 -5.80 3.98
N VAL A 29 5.51 -5.75 2.77
CA VAL A 29 4.07 -5.99 2.56
C VAL A 29 3.67 -7.38 3.05
N LYS A 30 4.51 -8.38 2.84
CA LYS A 30 4.27 -9.75 3.33
C LYS A 30 4.24 -9.77 4.86
N GLU A 31 5.23 -9.18 5.52
CA GLU A 31 5.29 -9.10 6.99
C GLU A 31 4.07 -8.38 7.57
N LEU A 32 3.68 -7.23 7.00
CA LEU A 32 2.51 -6.47 7.45
C LEU A 32 1.22 -7.28 7.29
N ARG A 33 1.06 -7.99 6.17
CA ARG A 33 -0.10 -8.85 5.91
C ARG A 33 -0.18 -10.01 6.90
N GLU A 34 0.94 -10.68 7.17
CA GLU A 34 1.00 -11.74 8.18
C GLU A 34 0.70 -11.18 9.58
N GLY A 35 1.22 -9.99 9.89
CA GLY A 35 1.01 -9.29 11.16
C GLY A 35 -0.43 -8.85 11.43
N CYS A 36 -1.25 -8.66 10.39
CA CYS A 36 -2.69 -8.43 10.52
C CYS A 36 -3.55 -9.68 10.27
N GLY A 37 -2.92 -10.85 10.08
CA GLY A 37 -3.63 -12.12 9.85
C GLY A 37 -4.41 -12.15 8.53
N ASP A 38 -3.92 -11.44 7.50
CA ASP A 38 -4.62 -11.22 6.23
C ASP A 38 -6.02 -10.62 6.41
N ARG A 39 -6.15 -9.65 7.32
CA ARG A 39 -7.39 -8.92 7.60
C ARG A 39 -7.15 -7.43 7.56
N SER A 40 -8.20 -6.65 7.31
CA SER A 40 -8.13 -5.20 7.27
C SER A 40 -7.69 -4.67 8.62
N GLU A 41 -6.77 -3.72 8.59
CA GLU A 41 -6.34 -3.03 9.79
C GLU A 41 -7.31 -1.93 10.21
N LEU A 42 -8.32 -1.58 9.38
CA LEU A 42 -9.39 -0.64 9.76
C LEU A 42 -10.60 -1.36 10.36
N SER A 43 -11.23 -2.26 9.59
CA SER A 43 -12.45 -2.94 10.01
C SER A 43 -12.20 -4.27 10.71
N GLY A 44 -11.02 -4.87 10.50
CA GLY A 44 -10.77 -6.25 10.89
C GLY A 44 -11.43 -7.27 9.97
N GLU A 45 -12.01 -6.88 8.83
CA GLU A 45 -12.65 -7.80 7.89
C GLU A 45 -11.63 -8.50 6.98
N SER A 46 -11.92 -9.72 6.56
CA SER A 46 -11.24 -10.36 5.43
C SER A 46 -11.98 -9.99 4.15
N GLY A 47 -11.26 -9.54 3.12
CA GLY A 47 -11.84 -9.27 1.80
C GLY A 47 -12.34 -10.52 1.06
N ASP A 48 -12.56 -10.37 -0.24
CA ASP A 48 -13.14 -11.42 -1.09
C ASP A 48 -12.19 -12.63 -1.21
N TRP A 49 -12.71 -13.81 -0.87
CA TRP A 49 -12.03 -15.12 -0.94
C TRP A 49 -11.52 -15.48 -2.35
N ARG A 50 -11.95 -14.74 -3.39
CA ARG A 50 -11.55 -14.96 -4.79
C ARG A 50 -10.17 -14.42 -5.15
N PHE A 51 -9.55 -13.61 -4.29
CA PHE A 51 -8.20 -13.09 -4.51
C PHE A 51 -7.18 -13.94 -3.77
N ASP A 52 -5.94 -13.96 -4.28
CA ASP A 52 -4.81 -14.62 -3.61
C ASP A 52 -4.56 -14.07 -2.19
N TYR A 53 -5.08 -12.88 -1.90
CA TYR A 53 -4.99 -12.21 -0.60
C TYR A 53 -6.29 -11.46 -0.30
N SER A 54 -6.69 -11.48 0.98
CA SER A 54 -7.91 -10.83 1.45
C SER A 54 -7.72 -9.32 1.65
N VAL A 55 -6.48 -8.83 1.69
CA VAL A 55 -6.14 -7.42 1.87
C VAL A 55 -4.96 -6.95 1.03
N GLU A 56 -4.95 -5.66 0.72
CA GLU A 56 -3.96 -4.96 -0.09
C GLU A 56 -3.29 -3.81 0.65
N PRO A 57 -2.00 -3.51 0.37
CA PRO A 57 -1.31 -2.38 0.97
C PRO A 57 -1.76 -1.05 0.32
N HIS A 58 -2.33 -0.16 1.13
CA HIS A 58 -2.61 1.23 0.78
C HIS A 58 -1.52 2.15 1.34
N HIS A 59 -1.01 3.07 0.51
CA HIS A 59 -0.02 4.07 0.92
C HIS A 59 -0.69 5.41 1.24
N ILE A 60 -0.77 5.77 2.52
CA ILE A 60 -1.59 6.89 3.03
C ILE A 60 -1.16 8.24 2.41
N GLU A 61 0.15 8.51 2.35
CA GLU A 61 0.72 9.72 1.75
C GLU A 61 1.30 9.50 0.35
N GLY A 62 1.09 8.32 -0.26
CA GLY A 62 1.65 7.96 -1.56
C GLY A 62 2.98 7.19 -1.50
N ARG A 63 3.56 6.92 -2.68
CA ARG A 63 4.60 5.90 -2.92
C ARG A 63 6.00 6.45 -3.22
N ASP A 64 6.27 7.72 -2.94
CA ASP A 64 7.50 8.37 -3.36
C ASP A 64 8.67 8.19 -2.37
N GLY A 65 9.89 8.15 -2.89
CA GLY A 65 11.10 8.17 -2.05
C GLY A 65 11.19 7.00 -1.06
N SER A 66 11.38 7.34 0.22
CA SER A 66 11.41 6.42 1.37
C SER A 66 10.03 5.91 1.77
N ARG A 67 8.95 6.64 1.45
CA ARG A 67 7.57 6.33 1.85
C ARG A 67 7.03 5.03 1.25
N LEU A 68 7.61 4.57 0.14
CA LEU A 68 7.27 3.28 -0.48
C LEU A 68 7.48 2.11 0.51
N THR A 69 8.54 2.19 1.31
CA THR A 69 8.99 1.13 2.22
C THR A 69 8.91 1.57 3.69
N ASP A 70 8.09 2.59 3.97
CA ASP A 70 7.85 3.05 5.32
C ASP A 70 6.64 2.28 5.89
N PRO A 71 6.83 1.43 6.92
CA PRO A 71 5.72 0.70 7.53
C PRO A 71 4.63 1.63 8.10
N PHE A 72 4.98 2.84 8.54
CA PHE A 72 4.04 3.81 9.11
C PHE A 72 3.19 4.52 8.06
N ASN A 73 3.56 4.43 6.79
CA ASN A 73 2.79 4.98 5.66
C ASN A 73 1.93 3.92 4.96
N ILE A 74 1.99 2.65 5.39
CA ILE A 74 1.24 1.56 4.78
C ILE A 74 0.14 1.11 5.74
N ILE A 75 -1.06 0.88 5.22
CA ILE A 75 -2.16 0.23 5.94
C ILE A 75 -2.73 -0.89 5.06
N MET A 76 -3.00 -2.07 5.64
CA MET A 76 -3.59 -3.21 4.93
C MET A 76 -5.11 -3.10 4.96
N LEU A 77 -5.74 -3.07 3.80
CA LEU A 77 -7.16 -2.81 3.63
C LEU A 77 -7.82 -3.85 2.74
N THR A 78 -9.13 -4.06 2.89
CA THR A 78 -9.92 -4.70 1.83
C THR A 78 -9.93 -3.82 0.57
N THR A 79 -10.26 -4.40 -0.58
CA THR A 79 -10.42 -3.64 -1.84
C THR A 79 -11.42 -2.50 -1.70
N ALA A 80 -12.56 -2.74 -1.04
CA ALA A 80 -13.59 -1.72 -0.83
C ALA A 80 -13.08 -0.54 0.02
N GLU A 81 -12.43 -0.83 1.15
CA GLU A 81 -11.83 0.21 2.00
C GLU A 81 -10.71 0.96 1.27
N HIS A 82 -9.92 0.27 0.44
CA HIS A 82 -8.87 0.89 -0.35
C HIS A 82 -9.44 1.93 -1.32
N GLU A 83 -10.51 1.58 -2.05
CA GLU A 83 -11.20 2.50 -2.97
C GLU A 83 -11.75 3.74 -2.24
N GLU A 84 -12.26 3.57 -1.02
CA GLU A 84 -12.72 4.70 -0.18
C GLU A 84 -11.58 5.65 0.20
N GLN A 85 -10.34 5.15 0.34
CA GLN A 85 -9.21 5.98 0.77
C GLN A 85 -8.56 6.78 -0.37
N ASP A 86 -8.80 6.42 -1.64
CA ASP A 86 -8.12 7.03 -2.81
C ASP A 86 -8.40 8.54 -2.95
N SER A 87 -9.53 9.02 -2.40
CA SER A 87 -9.97 10.43 -2.48
C SER A 87 -9.77 11.21 -1.18
N ASN A 88 -9.06 10.65 -0.19
CA ASN A 88 -8.89 11.30 1.11
C ASN A 88 -8.11 12.61 1.04
N GLY A 89 -8.68 13.64 1.66
CA GLY A 89 -8.00 14.90 1.94
C GLY A 89 -6.93 14.78 3.03
N TRP A 90 -6.17 15.86 3.24
CA TRP A 90 -5.04 15.89 4.18
C TRP A 90 -5.41 15.47 5.61
N GLU A 91 -6.51 15.99 6.17
CA GLU A 91 -6.93 15.68 7.54
C GLU A 91 -7.20 14.19 7.75
N ARG A 92 -7.86 13.54 6.80
CA ARG A 92 -8.16 12.11 6.86
C ARG A 92 -6.89 11.27 6.76
N LYS A 93 -5.91 11.70 5.95
CA LYS A 93 -4.59 11.06 5.89
C LYS A 93 -3.86 11.15 7.22
N GLN A 94 -3.86 12.32 7.87
CA GLN A 94 -3.23 12.48 9.20
C GLN A 94 -3.91 11.61 10.26
N ALA A 95 -5.24 11.48 10.22
CA ALA A 95 -5.97 10.58 11.10
C ALA A 95 -5.57 9.11 10.90
N LEU A 96 -5.41 8.66 9.65
CA LEU A 96 -4.93 7.31 9.33
C LEU A 96 -3.49 7.07 9.79
N LEU A 97 -2.59 8.03 9.61
CA LEU A 97 -1.21 7.93 10.10
C LEU A 97 -1.17 7.82 11.63
N ALA A 98 -1.97 8.63 12.33
CA ALA A 98 -2.10 8.56 13.78
C ALA A 98 -2.69 7.21 14.24
N TYR A 99 -3.65 6.67 13.49
CA TYR A 99 -4.27 5.38 13.75
C TYR A 99 -3.30 4.20 13.57
N ILE A 100 -2.51 4.18 12.50
CA ILE A 100 -1.62 3.05 12.18
C ILE A 100 -0.36 3.03 13.05
N LYS A 101 0.10 4.20 13.52
CA LYS A 101 1.31 4.33 14.33
C LYS A 101 1.39 3.38 15.53
N PRO A 102 0.40 3.31 16.45
CA PRO A 102 0.45 2.37 17.57
C PRO A 102 0.41 0.90 17.14
N ILE A 103 -0.19 0.56 15.99
CA ILE A 103 -0.21 -0.80 15.45
C ILE A 103 1.20 -1.21 15.03
N ARG A 104 1.89 -0.35 14.26
CA ARG A 104 3.27 -0.59 13.81
C ARG A 104 4.25 -0.70 14.97
N ILE A 105 4.10 0.13 16.00
CA ILE A 105 4.92 0.04 17.22
C ILE A 105 4.71 -1.32 17.91
N LYS A 106 3.47 -1.80 18.03
CA LYS A 106 3.18 -3.13 18.61
C LYS A 106 3.75 -4.29 17.78
N GLN A 107 3.85 -4.11 16.47
CA GLN A 107 4.48 -5.06 15.55
C GLN A 107 6.02 -5.00 15.57
N GLY A 108 6.62 -4.09 16.34
CA GLY A 108 8.07 -3.99 16.52
C GLY A 108 8.78 -3.03 15.57
N TYR A 109 8.04 -2.20 14.82
CA TYR A 109 8.66 -1.18 13.97
C TYR A 109 9.01 0.08 14.77
N GLU A 110 10.19 0.64 14.49
CA GLU A 110 10.66 1.90 15.08
C GLU A 110 10.51 3.05 14.08
N GLN A 111 9.95 4.17 14.54
CA GLN A 111 9.87 5.38 13.72
C GLN A 111 11.28 5.95 13.57
N LYS A 112 11.82 5.92 12.35
CA LYS A 112 13.09 6.57 12.07
C LYS A 112 12.90 8.08 12.16
N PRO A 113 13.84 8.83 12.75
CA PRO A 113 13.84 10.28 12.64
C PRO A 113 13.95 10.66 11.16
N GLU A 114 13.12 11.62 10.73
CA GLU A 114 13.14 12.19 9.38
C GLU A 114 14.44 12.94 9.08
#